data_AF-A0A1B7MH37-F1
#
_entry.id   AF-A0A1B7MH37-F1
#
_cell.length_a   1.000
_cell.length_b   1.000
_cell.length_c   1.000
_cell.angle_alpha   90.00
_cell.angle_beta   90.00
_cell.angle_gamma   90.00
#
_symmetry.space_group_name_H-M   'P 1'
#
loop_
_entity.id
_entity.type
_entity.pdbx_description
1 polymer ?
#
loop_
_entity_poly.entity_id
_entity_poly.type
_entity_poly.pdbx_seq_one_letter_code
_entity_poly.pdbx_strand_id
1 'polypeptide(L)'
;VLHITAQPPPTFNNILSSLAEYGFPTQQCEYLVWRRKLEQHVMEVQDNALFPLLHFVLDDLPSSTKAPELNASNTTALLRSQGQPCAYTVSDQLMGKYLAWLVGAGFLPPPTSPAPNKSLPQLANGVTIKAAGRSGV
;
A
#
# COMPACT_ATOMS: atom_id res chain seq x y z
N VAL A 1 -23.17 -2.98 -17.13
CA VAL A 1 -22.32 -2.91 -15.92
C VAL A 1 -21.01 -2.21 -16.26
N LEU A 2 -20.55 -1.29 -15.41
CA LEU A 2 -19.27 -0.60 -15.52
C LEU A 2 -18.39 -1.04 -14.33
N HIS A 3 -17.26 -1.69 -14.59
CA HIS A 3 -16.29 -2.03 -13.54
C HIS A 3 -15.25 -0.91 -13.45
N ILE A 4 -15.17 -0.23 -12.30
CA ILE A 4 -14.22 0.85 -12.05
C ILE A 4 -13.08 0.26 -11.23
N THR A 5 -11.97 -0.04 -11.89
CA THR A 5 -10.78 -0.65 -11.27
C THR A 5 -9.52 0.07 -11.73
N ALA A 6 -8.43 -0.10 -11.00
CA ALA A 6 -7.13 0.35 -11.46
C ALA A 6 -6.74 -0.36 -12.78
N GLN A 7 -6.16 0.41 -13.71
CA GLN A 7 -5.71 -0.07 -15.02
C GLN A 7 -4.35 0.58 -15.37
N PRO A 8 -3.26 -0.20 -15.50
CA PRO A 8 -3.16 -1.63 -15.15
C PRO A 8 -3.32 -1.86 -13.63
N PRO A 9 -3.65 -3.08 -13.19
CA PRO A 9 -3.70 -3.40 -11.76
C PRO A 9 -2.34 -3.18 -11.09
N PRO A 10 -2.27 -2.56 -9.90
CA PRO A 10 -1.03 -2.45 -9.17
C PRO A 10 -0.60 -3.81 -8.60
N THR A 11 0.70 -4.01 -8.44
CA THR A 11 1.27 -5.20 -7.80
C THR A 11 1.74 -4.87 -6.39
N PHE A 12 1.77 -5.87 -5.51
CA PHE A 12 2.36 -5.71 -4.17
C PHE A 12 3.83 -5.29 -4.25
N ASN A 13 4.60 -5.78 -5.23
CA ASN A 13 5.98 -5.35 -5.41
C ASN A 13 6.06 -3.84 -5.72
N ASN A 14 5.23 -3.33 -6.64
CA ASN A 14 5.25 -1.90 -6.96
C ASN A 14 4.84 -1.04 -5.75
N ILE A 15 3.82 -1.47 -4.99
CA ILE A 15 3.35 -0.74 -3.82
C ILE A 15 4.38 -0.80 -2.68
N LEU A 16 4.84 -2.00 -2.30
CA LEU A 16 5.65 -2.20 -1.09
C LEU A 16 7.11 -1.82 -1.29
N SER A 17 7.69 -2.03 -2.49
CA SER A 17 9.06 -1.58 -2.75
C SER A 17 9.21 -0.05 -2.72
N SER A 18 8.11 0.70 -2.85
CA SER A 18 8.15 2.17 -2.68
C SER A 18 8.58 2.60 -1.27
N LEU A 19 8.36 1.77 -0.25
CA LEU A 19 8.76 2.08 1.13
C LEU A 19 10.27 2.33 1.24
N ALA A 20 11.09 1.45 0.66
CA ALA A 20 12.55 1.61 0.67
C ALA A 20 12.99 2.87 -0.08
N GLU A 21 12.37 3.17 -1.22
CA GLU A 21 12.65 4.37 -2.02
C GLU A 21 12.44 5.67 -1.21
N TYR A 22 11.42 5.69 -0.34
CA TYR A 22 11.10 6.81 0.54
C TYR A 22 11.81 6.77 1.90
N GLY A 23 12.76 5.86 2.10
CA GLY A 23 13.63 5.82 3.28
C GLY A 23 13.09 5.03 4.48
N PHE A 24 12.01 4.26 4.30
CA PHE A 24 11.56 3.31 5.31
C PHE A 24 12.48 2.07 5.30
N PRO A 25 12.84 1.53 6.48
CA PRO A 25 13.82 0.43 6.60
C PRO A 25 13.19 -0.91 6.22
N THR A 26 12.94 -1.10 4.93
CA THR A 26 12.34 -2.31 4.36
C THR A 26 13.28 -2.94 3.35
N GLN A 27 13.23 -4.28 3.26
CA GLN A 27 14.01 -5.05 2.31
C GLN A 27 13.11 -6.06 1.62
N GLN A 28 13.18 -6.11 0.29
CA GLN A 28 12.50 -7.14 -0.48
C GLN A 28 13.11 -8.52 -0.19
N CYS A 29 12.26 -9.51 0.01
CA CYS A 29 12.67 -10.90 0.15
C CYS A 29 11.60 -11.84 -0.39
N GLU A 30 11.95 -13.11 -0.55
CA GLU A 30 11.01 -14.15 -0.96
C GLU A 30 9.86 -14.29 0.04
N TYR A 31 8.65 -14.56 -0.46
CA TYR A 31 7.46 -14.68 0.36
C TYR A 31 7.62 -15.72 1.48
N LEU A 32 8.23 -16.87 1.19
CA LEU A 32 8.47 -17.92 2.20
C LEU A 32 9.44 -17.46 3.30
N VAL A 33 10.40 -16.60 2.97
CA VAL A 33 11.32 -16.01 3.96
C VAL A 33 10.58 -14.99 4.81
N TRP A 34 9.78 -14.12 4.20
CA TRP A 34 8.94 -13.16 4.90
C TRP A 34 7.94 -13.83 5.85
N ARG A 35 7.24 -14.87 5.40
CA ARG A 35 6.29 -15.66 6.19
C ARG A 35 6.92 -16.25 7.45
N ARG A 36 8.08 -16.90 7.32
CA ARG A 36 8.79 -17.48 8.47
C ARG A 36 9.19 -16.41 9.49
N LYS A 37 9.67 -15.25 9.02
CA LYS A 37 10.02 -14.11 9.89
C LYS A 37 8.81 -13.57 10.63
N LEU A 38 7.65 -13.48 9.96
CA LEU A 38 6.39 -13.08 10.58
C LEU A 38 5.97 -14.05 11.68
N GLU A 39 5.94 -15.35 11.38
CA GLU A 39 5.58 -16.41 12.35
C GLU A 39 6.48 -16.36 13.59
N GLN A 40 7.81 -16.28 13.40
CA GLN A 40 8.76 -16.18 14.50
C GLN A 40 8.52 -14.91 15.34
N HIS A 41 8.37 -13.75 14.69
CA HIS A 41 8.24 -12.48 15.39
C HIS A 41 6.95 -12.39 16.24
N VAL A 42 5.85 -12.95 15.75
CA VAL A 42 4.57 -12.99 16.49
C VAL A 42 4.64 -13.92 17.71
N MET A 43 5.44 -14.99 17.67
CA MET A 43 5.66 -15.85 18.84
C MET A 43 6.52 -15.18 19.92
N GLU A 44 7.45 -14.31 19.52
CA GLU A 44 8.38 -13.62 20.42
C GLU A 44 7.79 -12.36 21.06
N VAL A 45 6.92 -11.63 20.35
CA VAL A 45 6.38 -10.34 20.79
C VAL A 45 4.90 -10.45 21.13
N GLN A 46 4.57 -10.31 22.42
CA GLN A 46 3.17 -10.17 22.87
C GLN A 46 2.59 -8.80 22.50
N ASP A 47 1.29 -8.74 22.22
CA ASP A 47 0.55 -7.52 21.83
C ASP A 47 1.09 -6.83 20.56
N ASN A 48 1.15 -7.60 19.47
CA ASN A 48 1.63 -7.14 18.17
C ASN A 48 0.48 -6.96 17.17
N ALA A 49 0.44 -5.81 16.48
CA ALA A 49 -0.50 -5.52 15.40
C ALA A 49 -0.44 -6.50 14.22
N LEU A 50 0.62 -7.32 14.13
CA LEU A 50 0.77 -8.37 13.12
C LEU A 50 0.02 -9.67 13.45
N PHE A 51 -0.51 -9.84 14.67
CA PHE A 51 -1.22 -11.07 15.04
C PHE A 51 -2.40 -11.40 14.11
N PRO A 52 -3.27 -10.45 13.71
CA PRO A 52 -4.34 -10.72 12.75
C PRO A 52 -3.84 -11.17 11.37
N LEU A 53 -2.63 -10.79 10.97
CA LEU A 53 -2.02 -11.23 9.71
C LEU A 53 -1.63 -12.72 9.75
N LEU A 54 -1.38 -13.28 10.93
CA LEU A 54 -1.02 -14.69 11.08
C LEU A 54 -2.12 -15.59 10.50
N HIS A 55 -3.39 -15.30 10.78
CA HIS A 55 -4.52 -16.06 10.24
C HIS A 55 -4.58 -16.04 8.70
N PHE A 56 -4.19 -14.95 8.05
CA PHE A 56 -4.13 -14.88 6.59
C PHE A 56 -2.92 -15.61 6.00
N VAL A 57 -1.84 -15.73 6.79
CA VAL A 57 -0.57 -16.30 6.34
C VAL A 57 -0.44 -17.78 6.69
N LEU A 58 -1.26 -18.33 7.60
CA LEU A 58 -1.35 -19.78 7.82
C LEU A 58 -1.74 -20.50 6.51
N ASP A 59 -2.57 -19.86 5.69
CA ASP A 59 -2.90 -20.26 4.33
C ASP A 59 -1.90 -19.72 3.27
N ASP A 60 -2.24 -19.82 1.98
CA ASP A 60 -1.50 -19.21 0.88
C ASP A 60 -1.98 -17.77 0.64
N LEU A 61 -1.39 -16.81 1.36
CA LEU A 61 -1.72 -15.38 1.26
C LEU A 61 -1.64 -14.86 -0.20
N PRO A 62 -0.57 -15.13 -0.99
CA PRO A 62 -0.50 -14.76 -2.39
C PRO A 62 -1.71 -15.21 -3.21
N SER A 63 -2.18 -16.44 -3.01
CA SER A 63 -3.33 -16.97 -3.74
C SER A 63 -4.66 -16.41 -3.21
N SER A 64 -4.84 -16.31 -1.89
CA SER A 64 -6.08 -15.86 -1.25
C SER A 64 -6.33 -14.35 -1.38
N THR A 65 -5.28 -13.55 -1.57
CA THR A 65 -5.39 -12.10 -1.77
C THR A 65 -5.48 -11.69 -3.24
N LYS A 66 -5.46 -12.66 -4.17
CA LYS A 66 -5.62 -12.38 -5.59
C LYS A 66 -7.05 -11.90 -5.86
N ALA A 67 -7.18 -10.61 -6.16
CA ALA A 67 -8.45 -10.04 -6.58
C ALA A 67 -8.94 -10.69 -7.88
N PRO A 68 -10.26 -10.85 -8.06
CA PRO A 68 -10.81 -11.37 -9.32
C PRO A 68 -10.46 -10.46 -10.49
N GLU A 69 -10.20 -11.06 -11.65
CA GLU A 69 -9.99 -10.31 -12.88
C GLU A 69 -11.33 -9.76 -13.39
N LEU A 70 -11.48 -8.44 -13.33
CA LEU A 70 -12.68 -7.75 -13.78
C LEU A 70 -12.51 -7.20 -15.19
N ASN A 71 -13.45 -7.53 -16.08
CA ASN A 71 -13.48 -6.94 -17.42
C ASN A 71 -13.91 -5.47 -17.34
N ALA A 72 -13.00 -4.54 -17.69
CA ALA A 72 -13.26 -3.10 -17.67
C ALA A 72 -13.66 -2.52 -19.04
N SER A 73 -13.95 -3.35 -20.06
CA SER A 73 -14.13 -2.91 -21.45
C SER A 73 -15.21 -1.83 -21.61
N ASN A 74 -16.34 -1.97 -20.91
CA ASN A 74 -17.42 -0.98 -20.94
C ASN A 74 -16.98 0.38 -20.34
N THR A 75 -16.23 0.35 -19.22
CA THR A 75 -15.69 1.56 -18.57
C THR A 75 -14.68 2.25 -19.49
N THR A 76 -13.77 1.48 -20.09
CA THR A 76 -12.79 2.00 -21.04
C THR A 76 -13.44 2.62 -22.28
N ALA A 77 -14.48 1.99 -22.83
CA ALA A 77 -15.22 2.52 -23.98
C ALA A 77 -15.88 3.87 -23.64
N LEU A 78 -16.51 3.96 -22.46
CA LEU A 78 -17.11 5.20 -21.97
C LEU A 78 -16.06 6.31 -21.81
N LEU A 79 -14.96 6.05 -21.09
CA LEU A 79 -13.89 7.03 -20.87
C LEU A 79 -13.32 7.55 -22.18
N ARG A 80 -13.06 6.64 -23.14
CA ARG A 80 -12.56 7.02 -24.47
C ARG A 80 -13.54 7.92 -25.22
N SER A 81 -14.84 7.64 -25.16
CA SER A 81 -15.87 8.48 -25.80
C SER A 81 -15.91 9.90 -25.24
N GLN A 82 -15.45 10.09 -23.99
CA GLN A 82 -15.40 11.37 -23.30
C GLN A 82 -14.01 12.01 -23.32
N GLY A 83 -13.05 11.45 -24.08
CA GLY A 83 -11.68 11.93 -24.12
C GLY A 83 -10.91 11.80 -22.80
N GLN A 84 -11.36 10.94 -21.89
CA GLN A 84 -10.76 10.76 -20.57
C GLN A 84 -9.63 9.72 -20.59
N PRO A 85 -8.63 9.85 -19.70
CA PRO A 85 -7.57 8.85 -19.54
C PRO A 85 -8.14 7.47 -19.20
N CYS A 86 -7.69 6.45 -19.92
CA CYS A 86 -8.11 5.07 -19.70
C CYS A 86 -7.17 4.29 -18.76
N ALA A 87 -5.97 4.82 -18.52
CA ALA A 87 -5.00 4.27 -17.57
C ALA A 87 -5.03 5.09 -16.29
N TYR A 88 -5.45 4.45 -15.21
CA TYR A 88 -5.45 5.05 -13.88
C TYR A 88 -5.05 3.97 -12.89
N THR A 89 -3.85 4.09 -12.33
CA THR A 89 -3.30 3.14 -11.37
C THR A 89 -2.51 3.87 -10.30
N VAL A 90 -2.04 3.14 -9.31
CA VAL A 90 -1.20 3.69 -8.25
C VAL A 90 0.21 3.90 -8.80
N SER A 91 0.58 5.16 -9.04
CA SER A 91 1.93 5.55 -9.43
C SER A 91 2.84 5.73 -8.22
N ASP A 92 4.16 5.71 -8.44
CA ASP A 92 5.15 6.03 -7.41
C ASP A 92 4.89 7.38 -6.74
N GLN A 93 4.51 8.39 -7.53
CA GLN A 93 4.17 9.72 -7.02
C GLN A 93 2.94 9.68 -6.11
N LEU A 94 1.94 8.87 -6.45
CA LEU A 94 0.76 8.69 -5.62
C LEU A 94 1.10 7.93 -4.33
N MET A 95 1.97 6.92 -4.39
CA MET A 95 2.49 6.25 -3.20
C MET A 95 3.21 7.21 -2.26
N GLY A 96 4.05 8.12 -2.77
CA GLY A 96 4.68 9.15 -1.94
C GLY A 96 3.66 9.98 -1.16
N LYS A 97 2.53 10.35 -1.79
CA LYS A 97 1.45 11.08 -1.11
C LYS A 97 0.76 10.24 -0.02
N TYR A 98 0.52 8.95 -0.29
CA TYR A 98 -0.04 8.04 0.71
C TYR A 98 0.88 7.91 1.93
N LEU A 99 2.18 7.70 1.69
CA LEU A 99 3.17 7.58 2.76
C LEU A 99 3.30 8.88 3.56
N ALA A 100 3.36 10.04 2.89
CA ALA A 100 3.40 11.33 3.56
C ALA A 100 2.15 11.56 4.44
N TRP A 101 0.97 11.16 3.97
CA TRP A 101 -0.26 11.28 4.75
C TRP A 101 -0.26 10.32 5.95
N LEU A 102 0.18 9.08 5.78
CA LEU A 102 0.25 8.10 6.88
C LEU A 102 1.24 8.52 7.96
N VAL A 103 2.37 9.13 7.58
CA VAL A 103 3.33 9.72 8.53
C VAL A 103 2.71 10.93 9.22
N GLY A 104 2.14 11.87 8.47
CA GLY A 104 1.50 13.05 9.05
C GLY A 104 0.32 12.72 9.98
N ALA A 105 -0.38 11.60 9.73
CA ALA A 105 -1.49 11.13 10.56
C ALA A 105 -1.03 10.36 11.80
N GLY A 106 0.28 10.17 11.99
CA GLY A 106 0.87 9.40 13.08
C GLY A 106 0.59 7.89 12.98
N PHE A 107 0.24 7.38 11.80
CA PHE A 107 0.03 5.95 11.57
C PHE A 107 1.36 5.22 11.31
N LEU A 108 2.26 5.86 10.55
CA LEU A 108 3.63 5.38 10.35
C LEU A 108 4.63 6.31 11.05
N PRO A 109 5.75 5.78 11.57
CA PRO A 109 6.87 6.62 11.97
C PRO A 109 7.48 7.32 10.73
N PRO A 110 8.20 8.43 10.91
CA PRO A 110 8.95 9.03 9.81
C PRO A 110 10.02 8.08 9.28
N PRO A 111 10.41 8.18 8.00
CA PRO A 111 11.48 7.37 7.43
C PRO A 111 12.81 7.64 8.16
N THR A 112 13.60 6.60 8.35
CA THR A 112 14.84 6.65 9.15
C THR A 112 16.11 6.71 8.31
N SER A 113 16.02 6.44 7.00
CA SER A 113 17.19 6.50 6.12
C SER A 113 17.71 7.93 6.00
N PRO A 114 19.02 8.18 6.19
CA PRO A 114 19.60 9.52 6.08
C PRO A 114 19.68 10.03 4.62
N ALA A 115 19.63 9.13 3.65
CA ALA A 115 19.73 9.45 2.22
C ALA A 115 18.77 8.57 1.40
N PRO A 116 17.44 8.82 1.47
CA PRO A 116 16.49 8.09 0.65
C PRO A 116 16.62 8.48 -0.83
N ASN A 117 16.27 7.56 -1.74
CA ASN A 117 16.23 7.85 -3.18
C ASN A 117 15.18 8.93 -3.51
N LYS A 118 14.09 8.99 -2.73
CA LYS A 118 12.99 9.94 -2.89
C LYS A 118 12.62 10.57 -1.55
N SER A 119 12.40 11.88 -1.55
CA SER A 119 11.84 12.58 -0.39
C SER A 119 10.32 12.47 -0.36
N LEU A 120 9.73 12.34 0.83
CA LEU A 120 8.28 12.42 1.00
C LEU A 120 7.76 13.79 0.52
N PRO A 121 6.69 13.82 -0.29
CA PRO A 121 6.15 15.07 -0.79
C PRO A 121 5.48 15.87 0.34
N GLN A 122 5.55 17.20 0.24
CA GLN A 122 4.71 18.07 1.05
C GLN A 122 3.26 17.96 0.56
N LEU A 123 2.34 17.69 1.48
CA LEU A 123 0.92 17.65 1.17
C LEU A 123 0.38 19.09 1.07
N ALA A 124 -0.63 19.29 0.22
CA ALA A 124 -1.19 20.62 -0.01
C ALA A 124 -1.77 21.24 1.26
N ASN A 125 -1.68 22.56 1.38
CA ASN A 125 -2.24 23.31 2.51
C ASN A 125 -3.76 23.07 2.60
N GLY A 126 -4.26 22.78 3.81
CA GLY A 126 -5.68 22.51 4.07
C GLY A 126 -6.10 21.04 4.00
N VAL A 127 -5.18 20.12 3.69
CA VAL A 127 -5.45 18.67 3.87
C VAL A 127 -5.59 18.39 5.37
N THR A 128 -6.76 17.91 5.78
CA THR A 128 -6.94 17.39 7.14
C THR A 128 -6.20 16.08 7.26
N ILE A 129 -5.05 16.09 7.94
CA ILE A 129 -4.27 14.89 8.22
C ILE A 129 -4.70 14.36 9.59
N LYS A 130 -5.88 13.72 9.62
CA LYS A 130 -6.42 13.09 10.82
C LYS A 130 -7.06 11.76 10.44
N ALA A 131 -6.63 10.68 11.10
CA ALA A 131 -7.32 9.41 11.00
C ALA A 131 -8.67 9.49 11.72
N ALA A 132 -9.77 9.26 11.02
CA ALA A 132 -11.09 9.13 11.64
C ALA A 132 -11.12 7.89 12.54
N GLY A 133 -11.66 8.00 13.75
CA GLY A 133 -11.86 6.87 14.66
C GLY A 133 -10.72 6.56 15.64
N ARG A 134 -9.56 7.24 15.57
CA ARG A 134 -8.49 7.16 16.59
C ARG A 134 -8.59 8.27 17.66
N SER A 135 -9.81 8.66 18.04
CA SER A 135 -10.05 9.48 19.23
C SER A 135 -10.18 8.54 20.44
N GLY A 136 -9.06 7.94 20.82
CA GLY A 136 -8.91 7.13 22.03
C GLY A 136 -8.24 7.90 23.17
N VAL A 137 -8.48 9.22 23.24
CA VAL A 137 -8.28 10.10 24.40
C VAL A 137 -9.47 11.03 24.50
#